data_AF-A0A1Q3H9X9-F1
#
_entry.id   AF-A0A1Q3H9X9-F1
#
_cell.length_a   1.000
_cell.length_b   1.000
_cell.length_c   1.000
_cell.angle_alpha   90.00
_cell.angle_beta   90.00
_cell.angle_gamma   90.00
#
_symmetry.space_group_name_H-M   'P 1'
#
loop_
_entity.id
_entity.type
_entity.pdbx_description
1 polymer ?
#
loop_
_entity_poly.entity_id
_entity_poly.type
_entity_poly.pdbx_seq_one_letter_code
_entity_poly.pdbx_strand_id
1 'polypeptide(L)'
;MRGLLVSSVLLLSLPAAAWESVCYEQKDPTKEVSEYPRGSGSSCAPAAGPNTARQRWVGELDEHRQLWELTREKAGLPAGTSATARLRVFTSSQPLNVDGQTLTSLLPVPFAETARVQVRAFTPGELAQLPDFSYALWDWATGHETCPLPGIGADATQCHDFATHMGPVNSNHFLPQAGRFYAHYHGLALARARECKAMKDLLGAAAGRYGDYLRACETEALALEAVGHHYLQDAWSMGHMWQRWGSPELSDFPNEGAAPRDRAVLIALASGLLHGARGVLQRLPEWTSYDVNDALCAPHPSVEFVSPDGARYPAIGDDYLHLLPPVGTGSTYAPQSERLLSCAVSGMREVYAAAGENHGALGPPAEGLRTLEPTGPECFGQRATNRAMLEAAAVQFRIVGQQVTLGLDSRVVGWIIPTVAHETGEVPVPARLKNQFRLEMQRIVSLTRLMAKERPEGTELADGRFGAFLGASPNGQYAGGGVLASYIDPALPWPSTPDTMPGAGDRALALARVFHRGHSADWCRTSTSDALEALRARASDTSLDGPTRAAACEVCSEFALRHLRVGTPSLHDTSAEPLCHYLSGGPYLYQPGPGAPETLARTWCGCP
;
A
#
# COMPACT_ATOMS: atom_id res chain seq x y z
N MET A 1 24.90 7.52 -34.96
CA MET A 1 24.43 6.59 -33.90
C MET A 1 24.89 6.98 -32.49
N ARG A 2 26.18 7.16 -32.19
CA ARG A 2 26.62 7.62 -30.84
C ARG A 2 25.99 8.94 -30.39
N GLY A 3 25.85 9.94 -31.28
CA GLY A 3 25.22 11.22 -30.94
C GLY A 3 23.71 11.13 -30.64
N LEU A 4 22.96 10.30 -31.39
CA LEU A 4 21.53 10.08 -31.16
C LEU A 4 21.27 9.31 -29.84
N LEU A 5 22.08 8.30 -29.55
CA LEU A 5 22.00 7.56 -28.27
C LEU A 5 22.34 8.44 -27.07
N VAL A 6 23.33 9.34 -27.16
CA VAL A 6 23.70 10.23 -26.05
C VAL A 6 22.63 11.31 -25.82
N SER A 7 22.02 11.86 -26.88
CA SER A 7 20.90 12.81 -26.74
C SER A 7 19.61 12.15 -26.24
N SER A 8 19.36 10.88 -26.58
CA SER A 8 18.26 10.09 -25.99
C SER A 8 18.52 9.69 -24.54
N VAL A 9 19.78 9.60 -24.11
CA VAL A 9 20.17 9.22 -22.74
C VAL A 9 20.18 10.41 -21.78
N LEU A 10 20.46 11.63 -22.25
CA LEU A 10 20.24 12.86 -21.49
C LEU A 10 18.75 13.17 -21.22
N LEU A 11 17.83 12.49 -21.92
CA LEU A 11 16.39 12.55 -21.68
C LEU A 11 15.90 11.48 -20.69
N LEU A 12 16.77 10.59 -20.21
CA LEU A 12 16.46 9.52 -19.23
C LEU A 12 16.56 10.00 -17.76
N SER A 13 16.78 11.30 -17.51
CA SER A 13 16.88 11.87 -16.16
C SER A 13 15.51 12.19 -15.52
N LEU A 14 14.42 11.65 -16.06
CA LEU A 14 13.13 11.71 -15.38
C LEU A 14 13.13 10.65 -14.27
N PRO A 15 12.64 10.96 -13.06
CA PRO A 15 12.56 9.98 -11.98
C PRO A 15 11.76 8.77 -12.47
N ALA A 16 12.34 7.58 -12.28
CA ALA A 16 11.62 6.33 -12.51
C ALA A 16 10.43 6.34 -11.54
N ALA A 17 9.22 6.54 -12.06
CA ALA A 17 8.03 6.47 -11.24
C ALA A 17 7.79 5.02 -10.82
N ALA A 18 7.20 4.85 -9.64
CA ALA A 18 6.40 3.68 -9.39
C ALA A 18 5.39 3.54 -10.54
N TRP A 19 5.41 2.36 -11.11
CA TRP A 19 4.60 1.79 -12.16
C TRP A 19 3.15 2.22 -12.00
N GLU A 20 2.68 3.01 -12.97
CA GLU A 20 1.35 3.59 -13.21
C GLU A 20 0.55 4.23 -12.03
N SER A 21 0.80 3.89 -10.78
CA SER A 21 0.37 4.58 -9.56
C SER A 21 0.89 6.03 -9.56
N VAL A 22 0.05 6.97 -10.01
CA VAL A 22 0.32 8.40 -9.99
C VAL A 22 -0.49 9.07 -8.88
N CYS A 23 0.22 9.83 -8.04
CA CYS A 23 -0.41 10.72 -7.09
C CYS A 23 -0.92 11.98 -7.81
N TYR A 24 -2.18 12.35 -7.58
CA TYR A 24 -2.78 13.57 -8.12
C TYR A 24 -3.10 14.56 -7.01
N GLU A 25 -2.54 15.76 -7.11
CA GLU A 25 -2.85 16.89 -6.25
C GLU A 25 -4.26 17.40 -6.54
N GLN A 26 -5.11 17.25 -5.53
CA GLN A 26 -6.50 17.67 -5.60
C GLN A 26 -6.68 18.98 -4.82
N LYS A 27 -7.45 19.91 -5.39
CA LYS A 27 -7.77 21.18 -4.71
C LYS A 27 -8.46 20.96 -3.36
N ASP A 28 -9.25 19.91 -3.28
CA ASP A 28 -9.89 19.46 -2.05
C ASP A 28 -9.80 17.92 -2.00
N PRO A 29 -8.83 17.36 -1.25
CA PRO A 29 -8.66 15.92 -1.15
C PRO A 29 -9.79 15.26 -0.32
N THR A 30 -10.69 16.04 0.31
CA THR A 30 -11.72 15.51 1.22
C THR A 30 -13.05 15.12 0.55
N LYS A 31 -13.16 15.34 -0.76
CA LYS A 31 -14.36 15.04 -1.55
C LYS A 31 -14.56 13.54 -1.79
N GLU A 32 -15.77 13.16 -2.18
CA GLU A 32 -15.99 11.81 -2.68
C GLU A 32 -15.21 11.56 -3.97
N VAL A 33 -14.75 10.31 -4.17
CA VAL A 33 -14.04 9.91 -5.40
C VAL A 33 -14.85 10.27 -6.67
N SER A 34 -16.17 10.06 -6.61
CA SER A 34 -17.09 10.36 -7.72
C SER A 34 -17.18 11.86 -8.08
N GLU A 35 -16.68 12.75 -7.22
CA GLU A 35 -16.68 14.20 -7.45
C GLU A 35 -15.44 14.70 -8.20
N TYR A 36 -14.42 13.86 -8.41
CA TYR A 36 -13.27 14.20 -9.23
C TYR A 36 -13.57 13.91 -10.70
N PRO A 37 -13.55 14.93 -11.59
CA PRO A 37 -13.60 14.67 -13.03
C PRO A 37 -12.46 13.73 -13.44
N ARG A 38 -12.71 12.83 -14.38
CA ARG A 38 -11.66 12.00 -14.97
C ARG A 38 -10.54 12.90 -15.51
N GLY A 39 -9.30 12.61 -15.13
CA GLY A 39 -8.12 13.42 -15.50
C GLY A 39 -8.01 14.77 -14.77
N SER A 40 -8.72 14.97 -13.66
CA SER A 40 -8.56 16.18 -12.84
C SER A 40 -7.40 16.06 -11.83
N GLY A 41 -6.80 17.21 -11.52
CA GLY A 41 -5.62 17.32 -10.65
C GLY A 41 -4.33 17.47 -11.45
N SER A 42 -3.31 18.03 -10.81
CA SER A 42 -1.92 17.98 -11.30
C SER A 42 -1.21 16.79 -10.66
N SER A 43 -0.15 16.27 -11.28
CA SER A 43 0.71 15.31 -10.58
C SER A 43 1.28 15.93 -9.31
N CYS A 44 1.33 15.16 -8.22
CA CYS A 44 1.87 15.63 -6.94
C CYS A 44 3.31 16.15 -7.11
N ALA A 45 3.61 17.30 -6.50
CA ALA A 45 4.93 17.91 -6.45
C ALA A 45 5.29 18.29 -5.00
N PRO A 46 6.23 17.60 -4.34
CA PRO A 46 6.97 16.43 -4.83
C PRO A 46 6.06 15.22 -5.09
N ALA A 47 6.54 14.34 -5.96
CA ALA A 47 5.85 13.10 -6.36
C ALA A 47 6.06 11.94 -5.37
N ALA A 48 6.66 12.22 -4.21
CA ALA A 48 6.94 11.27 -3.14
C ALA A 48 6.83 11.94 -1.75
N GLY A 49 6.74 11.13 -0.71
CA GLY A 49 6.86 11.56 0.69
C GLY A 49 5.62 12.28 1.24
N PRO A 50 5.79 13.30 2.09
CA PRO A 50 4.66 13.86 2.83
C PRO A 50 3.56 14.45 1.95
N ASN A 51 3.91 15.04 0.81
CA ASN A 51 2.90 15.59 -0.08
C ASN A 51 2.00 14.48 -0.64
N THR A 52 2.54 13.33 -1.01
CA THR A 52 1.73 12.25 -1.61
C THR A 52 0.75 11.63 -0.62
N ALA A 53 1.12 11.52 0.66
CA ALA A 53 0.24 11.01 1.72
C ALA A 53 -0.99 11.90 2.00
N ARG A 54 -0.95 13.17 1.57
CA ARG A 54 -2.03 14.15 1.77
C ARG A 54 -3.05 14.14 0.64
N GLN A 55 -2.70 13.54 -0.48
CA GLN A 55 -3.48 13.59 -1.70
C GLN A 55 -4.26 12.29 -1.93
N ARG A 56 -5.03 12.27 -3.02
CA ARG A 56 -5.83 11.12 -3.43
C ARG A 56 -5.09 10.35 -4.51
N TRP A 57 -5.17 9.04 -4.45
CA TRP A 57 -4.53 8.16 -5.43
C TRP A 57 -5.60 7.67 -6.39
N VAL A 58 -6.17 8.61 -7.14
CA VAL A 58 -7.25 8.37 -8.08
C VAL A 58 -6.88 8.98 -9.41
N GLY A 59 -6.85 8.16 -10.46
CA GLY A 59 -6.39 8.54 -11.79
C GLY A 59 -6.88 7.60 -12.87
N GLU A 60 -6.36 7.76 -14.09
CA GLU A 60 -6.59 6.78 -15.17
C GLU A 60 -5.74 5.52 -15.01
N LEU A 61 -4.64 5.66 -14.28
CA LEU A 61 -3.58 4.67 -14.10
C LEU A 61 -3.59 4.06 -12.69
N ASP A 62 -4.70 4.16 -11.96
CA ASP A 62 -4.87 3.64 -10.60
C ASP A 62 -5.31 2.16 -10.58
N GLU A 63 -4.58 1.32 -11.31
CA GLU A 63 -4.92 -0.06 -11.63
C GLU A 63 -5.35 -0.89 -10.41
N HIS A 64 -4.55 -0.89 -9.35
CA HIS A 64 -4.84 -1.64 -8.12
C HIS A 64 -6.18 -1.24 -7.49
N ARG A 65 -6.53 0.06 -7.52
CA ARG A 65 -7.83 0.56 -7.06
C ARG A 65 -8.95 0.07 -7.97
N GLN A 66 -8.76 0.10 -9.30
CA GLN A 66 -9.78 -0.39 -10.23
C GLN A 66 -10.04 -1.89 -10.07
N LEU A 67 -8.98 -2.68 -9.89
CA LEU A 67 -9.08 -4.11 -9.60
C LEU A 67 -9.75 -4.38 -8.24
N TRP A 68 -9.45 -3.56 -7.23
CA TRP A 68 -10.17 -3.61 -5.95
C TRP A 68 -11.68 -3.37 -6.13
N GLU A 69 -12.06 -2.32 -6.85
CA GLU A 69 -13.48 -2.01 -7.09
C GLU A 69 -14.19 -3.09 -7.91
N LEU A 70 -13.53 -3.61 -8.95
CA LEU A 70 -14.04 -4.75 -9.72
C LEU A 70 -14.22 -5.97 -8.81
N THR A 71 -13.28 -6.22 -7.92
CA THR A 71 -13.35 -7.33 -6.95
C THR A 71 -14.52 -7.13 -5.99
N ARG A 72 -14.72 -5.92 -5.45
CA ARG A 72 -15.88 -5.59 -4.59
C ARG A 72 -17.20 -5.91 -5.28
N GLU A 73 -17.36 -5.47 -6.52
CA GLU A 73 -18.57 -5.72 -7.30
C GLU A 73 -18.80 -7.21 -7.51
N LYS A 74 -17.76 -7.94 -7.93
CA LYS A 74 -17.83 -9.38 -8.14
C LYS A 74 -17.98 -10.18 -6.85
N ALA A 75 -17.52 -9.64 -5.73
CA ALA A 75 -17.72 -10.21 -4.41
C ALA A 75 -19.13 -9.94 -3.87
N GLY A 76 -19.92 -9.07 -4.51
CA GLY A 76 -21.27 -8.73 -4.03
C GLY A 76 -21.27 -7.86 -2.77
N LEU A 77 -20.18 -7.12 -2.50
CA LEU A 77 -20.11 -6.19 -1.37
C LEU A 77 -20.96 -4.93 -1.65
N PRO A 78 -21.66 -4.38 -0.63
CA PRO A 78 -22.43 -3.15 -0.79
C PRO A 78 -21.56 -1.97 -1.27
N ALA A 79 -22.10 -1.11 -2.14
CA ALA A 79 -21.37 0.06 -2.65
C ALA A 79 -20.87 1.01 -1.54
N GLY A 80 -21.53 1.01 -0.37
CA GLY A 80 -21.11 1.79 0.79
C GLY A 80 -19.72 1.44 1.33
N THR A 81 -19.19 0.24 1.05
CA THR A 81 -17.83 -0.13 1.47
C THR A 81 -16.73 0.61 0.70
N SER A 82 -17.08 1.27 -0.41
CA SER A 82 -16.18 2.13 -1.20
C SER A 82 -16.44 3.61 -1.01
N ALA A 83 -17.31 3.99 -0.07
CA ALA A 83 -17.52 5.39 0.29
C ALA A 83 -16.24 6.01 0.85
N THR A 84 -16.04 7.31 0.64
CA THR A 84 -14.87 8.01 1.16
C THR A 84 -14.96 8.11 2.69
N ALA A 85 -14.07 7.40 3.36
CA ALA A 85 -13.88 7.50 4.78
C ALA A 85 -13.10 8.78 5.11
N ARG A 86 -13.53 9.50 6.15
CA ARG A 86 -12.91 10.74 6.61
C ARG A 86 -12.39 10.56 8.03
N LEU A 87 -11.09 10.41 8.16
CA LEU A 87 -10.39 10.28 9.42
C LEU A 87 -10.05 11.67 9.95
N ARG A 88 -10.42 11.95 11.20
CA ARG A 88 -9.90 13.12 11.92
C ARG A 88 -8.63 12.72 12.63
N VAL A 89 -7.52 13.28 12.19
CA VAL A 89 -6.20 13.05 12.77
C VAL A 89 -5.86 14.21 13.69
N PHE A 90 -5.62 13.90 14.96
CA PHE A 90 -5.29 14.88 15.98
C PHE A 90 -3.76 15.03 16.05
N THR A 91 -3.26 16.20 15.68
CA THR A 91 -1.83 16.43 15.44
C THR A 91 -1.30 17.61 16.27
N SER A 92 0.02 17.79 16.26
CA SER A 92 0.67 18.96 16.85
C SER A 92 0.49 20.21 15.99
N SER A 93 0.94 21.36 16.48
CA SER A 93 1.05 22.60 15.69
C SER A 93 2.38 22.71 14.94
N GLN A 94 3.26 21.69 15.03
CA GLN A 94 4.57 21.74 14.41
C GLN A 94 4.42 21.72 12.88
N PRO A 95 4.95 22.74 12.18
CA PRO A 95 4.98 22.75 10.73
C PRO A 95 5.99 21.72 10.21
N LEU A 96 5.70 21.13 9.06
CA LEU A 96 6.61 20.32 8.29
C LEU A 96 7.07 21.11 7.06
N ASN A 97 8.37 21.21 6.82
CA ASN A 97 8.90 21.84 5.61
C ASN A 97 9.26 20.76 4.58
N VAL A 98 8.68 20.84 3.39
CA VAL A 98 8.87 19.90 2.28
C VAL A 98 9.12 20.70 1.01
N ASP A 99 10.31 20.62 0.44
CA ASP A 99 10.70 21.34 -0.79
C ASP A 99 10.33 22.84 -0.80
N GLY A 100 10.53 23.51 0.34
CA GLY A 100 10.22 24.92 0.52
C GLY A 100 8.74 25.24 0.75
N GLN A 101 7.87 24.23 0.76
CA GLN A 101 6.47 24.34 1.19
C GLN A 101 6.35 24.04 2.68
N THR A 102 5.54 24.80 3.40
CA THR A 102 5.20 24.54 4.80
C THR A 102 3.85 23.85 4.88
N LEU A 103 3.85 22.59 5.32
CA LEU A 103 2.68 21.74 5.49
C LEU A 103 2.32 21.62 6.98
N THR A 104 1.06 21.33 7.28
CA THR A 104 0.63 20.90 8.61
C THR A 104 1.00 19.44 8.81
N SER A 105 1.58 19.08 9.96
CA SER A 105 1.89 17.68 10.26
C SER A 105 0.62 16.82 10.35
N LEU A 106 0.72 15.59 9.82
CA LEU A 106 -0.22 14.48 9.92
C LEU A 106 0.17 13.47 11.00
N LEU A 107 1.32 13.64 11.67
CA LEU A 107 1.77 12.75 12.73
C LEU A 107 0.81 12.83 13.93
N PRO A 108 0.15 11.72 14.32
CA PRO A 108 -0.80 11.72 15.42
C PRO A 108 -0.10 11.88 16.77
N VAL A 109 -0.61 12.79 17.61
CA VAL A 109 -0.09 13.03 18.97
C VAL A 109 -1.01 12.41 20.03
N PRO A 110 -0.57 12.30 21.31
CA PRO A 110 -1.51 12.01 22.39
C PRO A 110 -2.71 12.95 22.35
N PHE A 111 -3.93 12.46 22.58
CA PHE A 111 -5.15 13.28 22.48
C PHE A 111 -5.11 14.53 23.37
N ALA A 112 -4.48 14.44 24.54
CA ALA A 112 -4.27 15.56 25.46
C ALA A 112 -3.22 16.59 24.99
N GLU A 113 -2.48 16.30 23.92
CA GLU A 113 -1.48 17.21 23.32
C GLU A 113 -1.95 17.79 22.00
N THR A 114 -3.15 17.43 21.54
CA THR A 114 -3.75 17.91 20.31
C THR A 114 -3.67 19.43 20.21
N ALA A 115 -3.17 19.92 19.07
CA ALA A 115 -3.16 21.33 18.73
C ALA A 115 -3.78 21.61 17.36
N ARG A 116 -3.86 20.63 16.46
CA ARG A 116 -4.55 20.76 15.17
C ARG A 116 -5.40 19.51 14.92
N VAL A 117 -6.43 19.68 14.11
CA VAL A 117 -7.20 18.56 13.54
C VAL A 117 -7.00 18.60 12.03
N GLN A 118 -6.50 17.51 11.48
CA GLN A 118 -6.38 17.31 10.05
C GLN A 118 -7.46 16.29 9.62
N VAL A 119 -8.05 16.48 8.45
CA VAL A 119 -8.97 15.49 7.88
C VAL A 119 -8.26 14.76 6.77
N ARG A 120 -8.20 13.44 6.87
CA ARG A 120 -7.69 12.57 5.83
C ARG A 120 -8.84 11.79 5.21
N ALA A 121 -8.91 11.82 3.90
CA ALA A 121 -9.94 11.15 3.14
C ALA A 121 -9.32 10.06 2.28
N PHE A 122 -9.94 8.88 2.28
CA PHE A 122 -9.51 7.75 1.48
C PHE A 122 -10.70 6.81 1.24
N THR A 123 -10.60 5.99 0.21
CA THR A 123 -11.40 4.75 0.10
C THR A 123 -10.49 3.54 0.35
N PRO A 124 -11.00 2.40 0.84
CA PRO A 124 -10.21 1.18 0.94
C PRO A 124 -9.48 0.84 -0.37
N GLY A 125 -10.13 1.04 -1.52
CA GLY A 125 -9.51 0.79 -2.82
C GLY A 125 -8.29 1.65 -3.12
N GLU A 126 -8.22 2.90 -2.65
CA GLU A 126 -7.00 3.72 -2.81
C GLU A 126 -5.81 3.06 -2.10
N LEU A 127 -6.04 2.41 -0.96
CA LEU A 127 -4.98 1.73 -0.20
C LEU A 127 -4.50 0.44 -0.87
N ALA A 128 -5.17 -0.06 -1.91
CA ALA A 128 -4.60 -1.09 -2.77
C ALA A 128 -3.41 -0.60 -3.61
N GLN A 129 -3.19 0.72 -3.72
CA GLN A 129 -1.96 1.28 -4.31
C GLN A 129 -0.90 1.60 -3.25
N LEU A 130 -1.22 1.43 -1.96
CA LEU A 130 -0.36 1.92 -0.88
C LEU A 130 1.09 1.43 -0.97
N PRO A 131 1.38 0.15 -1.26
CA PRO A 131 2.76 -0.32 -1.33
C PRO A 131 3.63 0.33 -2.42
N ASP A 132 3.04 1.04 -3.39
CA ASP A 132 3.79 1.83 -4.38
C ASP A 132 4.23 3.19 -3.85
N PHE A 133 3.55 3.71 -2.82
CA PHE A 133 3.77 5.06 -2.27
C PHE A 133 4.26 5.08 -0.83
N SER A 134 4.08 3.97 -0.09
CA SER A 134 4.34 3.85 1.33
C SER A 134 4.89 2.47 1.68
N TYR A 135 5.62 2.39 2.79
CA TYR A 135 6.17 1.14 3.29
C TYR A 135 5.13 0.26 4.01
N ALA A 136 4.09 0.86 4.61
CA ALA A 136 3.05 0.17 5.39
C ALA A 136 1.88 1.12 5.70
N LEU A 137 0.75 0.60 6.20
CA LEU A 137 -0.40 1.43 6.57
C LEU A 137 -0.06 2.44 7.67
N TRP A 138 0.75 2.09 8.67
CA TRP A 138 1.17 3.01 9.72
C TRP A 138 1.99 4.18 9.18
N ASP A 139 2.82 3.93 8.18
CA ASP A 139 3.69 4.93 7.57
C ASP A 139 2.83 5.95 6.80
N TRP A 140 1.88 5.46 6.00
CA TRP A 140 0.81 6.30 5.45
C TRP A 140 0.02 7.01 6.54
N ALA A 141 -0.38 6.33 7.61
CA ALA A 141 -1.19 6.89 8.71
C ALA A 141 -0.49 8.09 9.38
N THR A 142 0.83 8.03 9.48
CA THR A 142 1.70 9.11 9.99
C THR A 142 2.10 10.14 8.93
N GLY A 143 1.59 10.02 7.71
CA GLY A 143 1.67 11.02 6.66
C GLY A 143 2.98 11.03 5.87
N HIS A 144 3.71 9.90 5.83
CA HIS A 144 5.04 9.79 5.20
C HIS A 144 6.02 10.86 5.72
N GLU A 145 5.95 11.21 7.01
CA GLU A 145 6.76 12.30 7.60
C GLU A 145 8.10 11.81 8.18
N THR A 146 8.35 10.50 8.11
CA THR A 146 9.55 9.86 8.63
C THR A 146 10.16 8.95 7.57
N CYS A 147 11.33 8.35 7.83
CA CYS A 147 11.88 7.30 6.97
C CYS A 147 11.81 5.95 7.70
N PRO A 148 10.97 5.00 7.24
CA PRO A 148 10.85 3.68 7.88
C PRO A 148 12.09 2.80 7.73
N LEU A 149 12.96 3.07 6.76
CA LEU A 149 14.15 2.26 6.51
C LEU A 149 15.31 2.64 7.46
N PRO A 150 15.77 1.71 8.32
CA PRO A 150 16.80 1.99 9.29
C PRO A 150 18.16 2.25 8.64
N GLY A 151 18.91 3.21 9.15
CA GLY A 151 20.33 3.41 8.83
C GLY A 151 20.64 4.09 7.49
N ILE A 152 19.63 4.61 6.77
CA ILE A 152 19.83 5.28 5.48
C ILE A 152 20.21 6.76 5.64
N GLY A 153 19.64 7.44 6.63
CA GLY A 153 19.83 8.89 6.80
C GLY A 153 19.15 9.75 5.73
N ALA A 154 18.21 9.18 4.97
CA ALA A 154 17.36 9.91 4.02
C ALA A 154 16.27 10.70 4.73
N ASP A 155 15.89 11.86 4.16
CA ASP A 155 14.68 12.56 4.58
C ASP A 155 13.42 11.83 4.10
N ALA A 156 12.26 12.29 4.54
CA ALA A 156 11.00 11.62 4.25
C ALA A 156 10.62 11.68 2.76
N THR A 157 10.97 12.74 2.03
CA THR A 157 10.70 12.82 0.58
C THR A 157 11.53 11.81 -0.16
N GLN A 158 12.84 11.79 0.11
CA GLN A 158 13.78 10.89 -0.55
C GLN A 158 13.50 9.43 -0.18
N CYS A 159 13.15 9.14 1.08
CA CYS A 159 12.88 7.79 1.55
C CYS A 159 11.65 7.15 0.88
N HIS A 160 10.68 7.95 0.46
CA HIS A 160 9.48 7.50 -0.25
C HIS A 160 9.60 7.67 -1.76
N ASP A 161 10.74 8.12 -2.27
CA ASP A 161 10.96 8.17 -3.70
C ASP A 161 11.28 6.75 -4.20
N PHE A 162 10.52 6.34 -5.23
CA PHE A 162 10.59 4.99 -5.75
C PHE A 162 11.94 4.70 -6.41
N ALA A 163 12.47 5.64 -7.17
CA ALA A 163 13.73 5.46 -7.89
C ALA A 163 14.92 5.29 -6.92
N THR A 164 14.89 5.99 -5.78
CA THR A 164 16.03 6.10 -4.88
C THR A 164 15.98 5.18 -3.67
N HIS A 165 14.79 4.84 -3.13
CA HIS A 165 14.68 4.14 -1.84
C HIS A 165 13.67 3.00 -1.84
N MET A 166 12.41 3.22 -2.24
CA MET A 166 11.40 2.16 -2.20
C MET A 166 11.67 1.07 -3.25
N GLY A 167 11.91 1.44 -4.51
CA GLY A 167 12.20 0.50 -5.60
C GLY A 167 13.39 -0.44 -5.33
N PRO A 168 14.50 0.03 -4.75
CA PRO A 168 15.60 -0.81 -4.26
C PRO A 168 15.16 -1.99 -3.36
N VAL A 169 14.30 -1.73 -2.38
CA VAL A 169 13.81 -2.73 -1.41
C VAL A 169 12.49 -3.38 -1.81
N ASN A 170 11.95 -3.04 -2.98
CA ASN A 170 10.74 -3.63 -3.53
C ASN A 170 10.99 -5.05 -4.10
N SER A 171 11.49 -5.97 -3.29
CA SER A 171 11.49 -7.41 -3.63
C SER A 171 10.22 -8.12 -3.16
N ASN A 172 9.50 -7.48 -2.24
CA ASN A 172 8.29 -8.01 -1.60
C ASN A 172 7.08 -8.07 -2.53
N HIS A 173 7.09 -7.36 -3.66
CA HIS A 173 6.06 -7.44 -4.70
C HIS A 173 6.21 -8.68 -5.60
N PHE A 174 7.26 -9.48 -5.40
CA PHE A 174 7.57 -10.64 -6.24
C PHE A 174 7.35 -11.93 -5.46
N LEU A 175 6.95 -12.99 -6.16
CA LEU A 175 6.81 -14.32 -5.55
C LEU A 175 8.17 -14.84 -5.05
N PRO A 176 8.24 -15.49 -3.87
CA PRO A 176 7.14 -15.82 -2.97
C PRO A 176 6.89 -14.78 -1.86
N GLN A 177 7.62 -13.67 -1.81
CA GLN A 177 7.46 -12.68 -0.75
C GLN A 177 6.08 -12.01 -0.81
N ALA A 178 5.54 -11.74 -2.01
CA ALA A 178 4.21 -11.16 -2.18
C ALA A 178 3.11 -11.97 -1.46
N GLY A 179 3.13 -13.30 -1.57
CA GLY A 179 2.17 -14.16 -0.87
C GLY A 179 2.29 -14.11 0.65
N ARG A 180 3.48 -13.82 1.20
CA ARG A 180 3.68 -13.67 2.65
C ARG A 180 3.24 -12.31 3.15
N PHE A 181 3.47 -11.26 2.38
CA PHE A 181 2.94 -9.93 2.68
C PHE A 181 1.41 -9.94 2.59
N TYR A 182 0.82 -10.55 1.55
CA TYR A 182 -0.62 -10.78 1.49
C TYR A 182 -1.14 -11.53 2.72
N ALA A 183 -0.53 -12.67 3.08
CA ALA A 183 -0.97 -13.46 4.23
C ALA A 183 -0.90 -12.68 5.56
N HIS A 184 0.10 -11.81 5.74
CA HIS A 184 0.18 -10.92 6.88
C HIS A 184 -0.98 -9.93 6.93
N TYR A 185 -1.19 -9.18 5.85
CA TYR A 185 -2.24 -8.17 5.78
C TYR A 185 -3.64 -8.76 5.83
N HIS A 186 -3.86 -9.90 5.19
CA HIS A 186 -5.10 -10.67 5.29
C HIS A 186 -5.35 -11.14 6.74
N GLY A 187 -4.31 -11.63 7.43
CA GLY A 187 -4.37 -11.98 8.84
C GLY A 187 -4.72 -10.79 9.76
N LEU A 188 -4.13 -9.62 9.51
CA LEU A 188 -4.47 -8.37 10.21
C LEU A 188 -5.92 -7.97 9.93
N ALA A 189 -6.35 -8.00 8.67
CA ALA A 189 -7.71 -7.66 8.25
C ALA A 189 -8.74 -8.56 8.94
N LEU A 190 -8.52 -9.87 8.97
CA LEU A 190 -9.38 -10.84 9.66
C LEU A 190 -9.40 -10.61 11.18
N ALA A 191 -8.26 -10.28 11.79
CA ALA A 191 -8.21 -9.97 13.22
C ALA A 191 -9.01 -8.69 13.54
N ARG A 192 -8.82 -7.60 12.77
CA ARG A 192 -9.59 -6.36 12.90
C ARG A 192 -11.08 -6.60 12.68
N ALA A 193 -11.44 -7.36 11.65
CA ALA A 193 -12.81 -7.73 11.32
C ALA A 193 -13.50 -8.46 12.48
N ARG A 194 -12.86 -9.47 13.07
CA ARG A 194 -13.40 -10.18 14.25
C ARG A 194 -13.65 -9.25 15.43
N GLU A 195 -12.77 -8.28 15.65
CA GLU A 195 -12.98 -7.27 16.69
C GLU A 195 -14.15 -6.32 16.35
N CYS A 196 -14.38 -5.97 15.08
CA CYS A 196 -15.56 -5.23 14.65
C CYS A 196 -16.85 -6.00 14.92
N LYS A 197 -16.86 -7.30 14.62
CA LYS A 197 -17.99 -8.17 14.96
C LYS A 197 -18.18 -8.28 16.47
N ALA A 198 -17.11 -8.43 17.25
CA ALA A 198 -17.21 -8.45 18.71
C ALA A 198 -17.81 -7.15 19.26
N MET A 199 -17.40 -5.99 18.72
CA MET A 199 -18.01 -4.70 19.05
C MET A 199 -19.49 -4.66 18.69
N LYS A 200 -19.88 -5.14 17.50
CA LYS A 200 -21.29 -5.24 17.08
C LYS A 200 -22.11 -6.09 18.04
N ASP A 201 -21.58 -7.26 18.40
CA ASP A 201 -22.25 -8.22 19.27
C ASP A 201 -22.44 -7.65 20.69
N LEU A 202 -21.45 -6.93 21.23
CA LEU A 202 -21.55 -6.23 22.53
C LEU A 202 -22.60 -5.12 22.52
N LEU A 203 -22.77 -4.41 21.41
CA LEU A 203 -23.78 -3.36 21.29
C LEU A 203 -25.20 -3.92 21.17
N GLY A 204 -25.36 -5.13 20.62
CA GLY A 204 -26.65 -5.80 20.47
C GLY A 204 -27.69 -4.90 19.79
N ALA A 205 -28.83 -4.67 20.45
CA ALA A 205 -29.90 -3.81 19.94
C ALA A 205 -29.48 -2.34 19.76
N ALA A 206 -28.44 -1.88 20.47
CA ALA A 206 -27.92 -0.51 20.35
C ALA A 206 -27.01 -0.32 19.12
N ALA A 207 -26.63 -1.38 18.39
CA ALA A 207 -25.71 -1.31 17.26
C ALA A 207 -26.11 -0.26 16.21
N GLY A 208 -27.42 -0.13 15.92
CA GLY A 208 -27.92 0.86 14.95
C GLY A 208 -27.60 2.31 15.32
N ARG A 209 -27.53 2.65 16.62
CA ARG A 209 -27.16 4.00 17.11
C ARG A 209 -25.68 4.31 16.89
N TYR A 210 -24.83 3.30 16.92
CA TYR A 210 -23.37 3.43 16.81
C TYR A 210 -22.83 2.94 15.47
N GLY A 211 -23.67 2.96 14.42
CA GLY A 211 -23.33 2.49 13.09
C GLY A 211 -22.05 3.14 12.52
N ASP A 212 -21.77 4.39 12.86
CA ASP A 212 -20.54 5.08 12.41
C ASP A 212 -19.26 4.46 12.98
N TYR A 213 -19.27 3.99 14.24
CA TYR A 213 -18.12 3.31 14.85
C TYR A 213 -17.91 1.91 14.27
N LEU A 214 -19.02 1.20 14.04
CA LEU A 214 -19.00 -0.12 13.41
C LEU A 214 -18.51 -0.06 11.96
N ARG A 215 -19.02 0.91 11.18
CA ARG A 215 -18.54 1.15 9.81
C ARG A 215 -17.08 1.59 9.80
N ALA A 216 -16.65 2.49 10.69
CA ALA A 216 -15.24 2.88 10.78
C ALA A 216 -14.31 1.68 11.05
N CYS A 217 -14.72 0.76 11.94
CA CYS A 217 -13.98 -0.47 12.19
C CYS A 217 -13.92 -1.37 10.96
N GLU A 218 -15.05 -1.58 10.28
CA GLU A 218 -15.10 -2.39 9.06
C GLU A 218 -14.30 -1.77 7.91
N THR A 219 -14.34 -0.46 7.75
CA THR A 219 -13.51 0.27 6.79
C THR A 219 -12.03 0.07 7.05
N GLU A 220 -11.59 0.06 8.32
CA GLU A 220 -10.19 -0.24 8.68
C GLU A 220 -9.81 -1.70 8.37
N ALA A 221 -10.70 -2.66 8.63
CA ALA A 221 -10.46 -4.06 8.23
C ALA A 221 -10.31 -4.20 6.70
N LEU A 222 -11.16 -3.51 5.93
CA LEU A 222 -11.08 -3.49 4.47
C LEU A 222 -9.86 -2.71 3.96
N ALA A 223 -9.42 -1.67 4.67
CA ALA A 223 -8.19 -0.94 4.37
C ALA A 223 -6.98 -1.88 4.45
N LEU A 224 -6.90 -2.70 5.51
CA LEU A 224 -5.84 -3.71 5.66
C LEU A 224 -5.89 -4.77 4.55
N GLU A 225 -7.08 -5.27 4.21
CA GLU A 225 -7.24 -6.21 3.10
C GLU A 225 -6.84 -5.57 1.76
N ALA A 226 -7.10 -4.28 1.57
CA ALA A 226 -6.70 -3.57 0.36
C ALA A 226 -5.18 -3.48 0.21
N VAL A 227 -4.44 -3.19 1.29
CA VAL A 227 -2.97 -3.26 1.28
C VAL A 227 -2.51 -4.68 0.93
N GLY A 228 -3.17 -5.72 1.45
CA GLY A 228 -2.94 -7.10 1.06
C GLY A 228 -3.17 -7.32 -0.44
N HIS A 229 -4.32 -6.89 -0.97
CA HIS A 229 -4.73 -7.06 -2.35
C HIS A 229 -3.72 -6.53 -3.36
N HIS A 230 -2.96 -5.49 -3.02
CA HIS A 230 -1.84 -5.03 -3.83
C HIS A 230 -0.87 -6.19 -4.16
N TYR A 231 -0.36 -6.87 -3.13
CA TYR A 231 0.57 -8.01 -3.31
C TYR A 231 -0.07 -9.20 -4.01
N LEU A 232 -1.39 -9.40 -3.84
CA LEU A 232 -2.12 -10.42 -4.59
C LEU A 232 -2.21 -10.06 -6.08
N GLN A 233 -2.53 -8.80 -6.40
CA GLN A 233 -2.61 -8.31 -7.77
C GLN A 233 -1.26 -8.41 -8.46
N ASP A 234 -0.18 -7.98 -7.79
CA ASP A 234 1.18 -8.14 -8.27
C ASP A 234 1.53 -9.59 -8.50
N ALA A 235 1.24 -10.50 -7.57
CA ALA A 235 1.50 -11.92 -7.77
C ALA A 235 0.85 -12.48 -9.05
N TRP A 236 -0.21 -11.85 -9.55
CA TRP A 236 -0.89 -12.18 -10.80
C TRP A 236 -0.49 -11.31 -12.00
N SER A 237 0.33 -10.27 -11.83
CA SER A 237 1.06 -9.64 -12.93
C SER A 237 2.18 -10.56 -13.38
N MET A 238 2.24 -10.86 -14.68
CA MET A 238 3.27 -11.71 -15.28
C MET A 238 4.69 -11.21 -14.96
N GLY A 239 4.86 -9.89 -14.80
CA GLY A 239 6.10 -9.26 -14.41
C GLY A 239 6.64 -9.66 -13.03
N HIS A 240 5.80 -10.23 -12.17
CA HIS A 240 6.09 -10.51 -10.75
C HIS A 240 6.04 -12.01 -10.41
N MET A 241 5.74 -12.88 -11.39
CA MET A 241 5.65 -14.34 -11.23
C MET A 241 7.03 -15.05 -11.15
N TRP A 242 8.05 -14.38 -10.60
CA TRP A 242 9.41 -14.88 -10.47
C TRP A 242 10.10 -14.32 -9.21
N GLN A 243 11.19 -14.94 -8.77
CA GLN A 243 11.98 -14.48 -7.63
C GLN A 243 12.94 -13.35 -8.02
N ARG A 244 12.54 -12.09 -7.77
CA ARG A 244 13.43 -10.92 -7.86
C ARG A 244 14.63 -11.07 -6.93
N TRP A 245 15.78 -10.51 -7.29
CA TRP A 245 16.92 -10.44 -6.36
C TRP A 245 16.68 -9.39 -5.27
N GLY A 246 17.10 -9.68 -4.04
CA GLY A 246 17.07 -8.73 -2.92
C GLY A 246 16.00 -9.03 -1.86
N SER A 247 15.88 -8.06 -0.95
CA SER A 247 15.08 -8.12 0.28
C SER A 247 14.36 -6.79 0.52
N PRO A 248 13.25 -6.76 1.28
CA PRO A 248 12.70 -5.53 1.84
C PRO A 248 13.66 -4.80 2.80
N GLU A 249 14.73 -5.45 3.25
CA GLU A 249 15.72 -4.88 4.15
C GLU A 249 17.01 -4.53 3.44
N LEU A 250 17.46 -3.27 3.56
CA LEU A 250 18.77 -2.88 3.03
C LEU A 250 19.94 -3.59 3.72
N SER A 251 19.77 -4.01 4.98
CA SER A 251 20.79 -4.77 5.71
C SER A 251 21.10 -6.12 5.11
N ASP A 252 20.20 -6.66 4.28
CA ASP A 252 20.38 -7.96 3.61
C ASP A 252 21.22 -7.86 2.34
N PHE A 253 21.54 -6.65 1.88
CA PHE A 253 22.41 -6.41 0.74
C PHE A 253 23.88 -6.33 1.17
N PRO A 254 24.82 -6.87 0.38
CA PRO A 254 26.24 -6.88 0.76
C PRO A 254 26.82 -5.47 0.94
N ASN A 255 27.51 -5.25 2.05
CA ASN A 255 28.21 -3.99 2.36
C ASN A 255 29.71 -3.99 1.93
N GLU A 256 30.07 -4.83 0.96
CA GLU A 256 31.47 -4.96 0.52
C GLU A 256 31.83 -3.93 -0.56
N GLY A 257 32.54 -2.88 -0.17
CA GLY A 257 33.17 -1.91 -1.10
C GLY A 257 32.22 -0.94 -1.82
N ALA A 258 30.93 -0.96 -1.49
CA ALA A 258 29.89 0.00 -1.89
C ALA A 258 28.78 -0.02 -0.83
N ALA A 259 27.98 1.05 -0.73
CA ALA A 259 26.86 1.05 0.20
C ALA A 259 25.82 -0.01 -0.22
N PRO A 260 25.14 -0.69 0.72
CA PRO A 260 24.10 -1.69 0.40
C PRO A 260 23.04 -1.14 -0.56
N ARG A 261 22.66 0.12 -0.36
CA ARG A 261 21.74 0.88 -1.22
C ARG A 261 22.19 0.93 -2.68
N ASP A 262 23.48 1.15 -2.94
CA ASP A 262 24.02 1.29 -4.31
C ASP A 262 23.80 0.01 -5.14
N ARG A 263 23.99 -1.15 -4.49
CA ARG A 263 23.71 -2.46 -5.09
C ARG A 263 22.22 -2.67 -5.30
N ALA A 264 21.42 -2.33 -4.29
CA ALA A 264 19.96 -2.46 -4.34
C ALA A 264 19.35 -1.63 -5.49
N VAL A 265 19.83 -0.41 -5.73
CA VAL A 265 19.41 0.43 -6.88
C VAL A 265 19.76 -0.21 -8.22
N LEU A 266 20.98 -0.73 -8.39
CA LEU A 266 21.37 -1.41 -9.64
C LEU A 266 20.54 -2.68 -9.89
N ILE A 267 20.22 -3.43 -8.82
CA ILE A 267 19.33 -4.58 -8.89
C ILE A 267 17.92 -4.13 -9.30
N ALA A 268 17.38 -3.09 -8.67
CA ALA A 268 16.06 -2.56 -8.99
C ALA A 268 15.94 -2.11 -10.45
N LEU A 269 16.94 -1.40 -10.97
CA LEU A 269 16.97 -0.99 -12.38
C LEU A 269 17.04 -2.19 -13.34
N ALA A 270 17.86 -3.20 -13.01
CA ALA A 270 17.94 -4.41 -13.82
C ALA A 270 16.61 -5.20 -13.80
N SER A 271 15.98 -5.33 -12.64
CA SER A 271 14.66 -5.94 -12.49
C SER A 271 13.61 -5.16 -13.27
N GLY A 272 13.58 -3.82 -13.16
CA GLY A 272 12.61 -3.01 -13.89
C GLY A 272 12.75 -3.16 -15.41
N LEU A 273 13.97 -3.31 -15.93
CA LEU A 273 14.14 -3.61 -17.36
C LEU A 273 13.63 -5.00 -17.78
N LEU A 274 13.52 -5.97 -16.87
CA LEU A 274 13.00 -7.31 -17.18
C LEU A 274 11.48 -7.32 -17.37
N HIS A 275 10.72 -6.52 -16.60
CA HIS A 275 9.26 -6.65 -16.57
C HIS A 275 8.44 -5.35 -16.69
N GLY A 276 9.10 -4.21 -16.95
CA GLY A 276 8.44 -2.94 -17.27
C GLY A 276 9.45 -1.86 -17.48
N ALA A 277 10.27 -2.17 -18.48
CA ALA A 277 10.99 -1.17 -19.20
C ALA A 277 10.04 -0.08 -19.72
N ARG A 278 8.73 -0.36 -19.92
CA ARG A 278 7.73 0.65 -20.26
C ARG A 278 7.63 1.75 -19.21
N GLY A 279 7.34 1.44 -17.95
CA GLY A 279 7.27 2.42 -16.87
C GLY A 279 8.56 3.27 -16.72
N VAL A 280 9.73 2.67 -16.99
CA VAL A 280 11.04 3.34 -16.90
C VAL A 280 11.40 4.16 -18.14
N LEU A 281 11.11 3.66 -19.35
CA LEU A 281 11.65 4.18 -20.62
C LEU A 281 10.59 4.87 -21.50
N GLN A 282 9.28 4.67 -21.27
CA GLN A 282 8.21 5.20 -22.12
C GLN A 282 8.04 6.72 -22.00
N ARG A 283 8.54 7.34 -20.91
CA ARG A 283 8.50 8.80 -20.70
C ARG A 283 9.48 9.61 -21.57
N LEU A 284 10.08 8.99 -22.58
CA LEU A 284 10.81 9.73 -23.61
C LEU A 284 9.86 10.68 -24.38
N PRO A 285 10.33 11.81 -24.91
CA PRO A 285 9.47 12.84 -25.48
C PRO A 285 8.47 12.33 -26.54
N GLU A 286 7.26 12.89 -26.55
CA GLU A 286 6.15 12.54 -27.45
C GLU A 286 6.50 12.52 -28.96
N TRP A 287 7.55 13.24 -29.38
CA TRP A 287 8.02 13.23 -30.77
C TRP A 287 8.80 11.96 -31.14
N THR A 288 9.15 11.14 -30.17
CA THR A 288 9.77 9.84 -30.42
C THR A 288 8.68 8.80 -30.63
N SER A 289 8.66 8.14 -31.80
CA SER A 289 7.76 7.01 -32.08
C SER A 289 8.07 5.74 -31.27
N TYR A 290 8.69 5.88 -30.09
CA TYR A 290 9.13 4.78 -29.26
C TYR A 290 7.97 4.23 -28.45
N ASP A 291 7.67 2.96 -28.68
CA ASP A 291 6.72 2.17 -27.89
C ASP A 291 7.52 1.06 -27.22
N VAL A 292 7.66 1.13 -25.91
CA VAL A 292 8.38 0.15 -25.10
C VAL A 292 7.36 -0.88 -24.63
N ASN A 293 7.50 -2.09 -25.15
CA ASN A 293 6.64 -3.23 -24.86
C ASN A 293 7.55 -4.35 -24.39
N ASP A 294 7.95 -4.30 -23.12
CA ASP A 294 8.67 -5.44 -22.53
C ASP A 294 7.75 -6.67 -22.47
N ALA A 295 8.37 -7.83 -22.55
CA ALA A 295 7.63 -9.06 -22.80
C ALA A 295 6.74 -9.48 -21.62
N LEU A 296 7.14 -9.17 -20.38
CA LEU A 296 6.38 -9.59 -19.21
C LEU A 296 5.25 -8.64 -18.85
N CYS A 297 5.27 -7.40 -19.35
CA CYS A 297 4.15 -6.49 -19.22
C CYS A 297 3.17 -6.61 -20.40
N ALA A 298 3.65 -6.43 -21.63
CA ALA A 298 2.80 -6.36 -22.82
C ALA A 298 2.36 -7.74 -23.34
N PRO A 299 1.19 -7.83 -24.03
CA PRO A 299 0.77 -9.04 -24.74
C PRO A 299 1.87 -9.64 -25.62
N HIS A 300 2.33 -10.84 -25.30
CA HIS A 300 3.40 -11.52 -26.05
C HIS A 300 3.12 -13.02 -26.23
N PRO A 301 3.23 -13.58 -27.45
CA PRO A 301 2.81 -14.95 -27.75
C PRO A 301 3.69 -16.04 -27.10
N SER A 302 4.89 -15.69 -26.64
CA SER A 302 5.83 -16.62 -25.98
C SER A 302 5.85 -16.48 -24.46
N VAL A 303 4.97 -15.64 -23.91
CA VAL A 303 4.91 -15.35 -22.48
C VAL A 303 3.75 -16.10 -21.88
N GLU A 304 4.11 -17.11 -21.10
CA GLU A 304 3.21 -18.02 -20.42
C GLU A 304 3.68 -18.20 -18.97
N PHE A 305 2.72 -18.46 -18.09
CA PHE A 305 2.98 -18.95 -16.74
C PHE A 305 2.55 -20.41 -16.60
N VAL A 306 3.18 -21.09 -15.65
CA VAL A 306 2.79 -22.41 -15.16
C VAL A 306 2.00 -22.22 -13.87
N SER A 307 0.81 -22.77 -13.84
CA SER A 307 -0.07 -22.82 -12.67
C SER A 307 0.40 -23.90 -11.68
N PRO A 308 -0.03 -23.86 -10.40
CA PRO A 308 0.30 -24.91 -9.41
C PRO A 308 -0.08 -26.35 -9.81
N ASP A 309 -1.09 -26.51 -10.66
CA ASP A 309 -1.50 -27.81 -11.22
C ASP A 309 -0.63 -28.28 -12.41
N GLY A 310 0.36 -27.48 -12.82
CA GLY A 310 1.24 -27.74 -13.96
C GLY A 310 0.68 -27.30 -15.32
N ALA A 311 -0.54 -26.77 -15.39
CA ALA A 311 -1.10 -26.24 -16.62
C ALA A 311 -0.42 -24.92 -17.01
N ARG A 312 -0.41 -24.63 -18.32
CA ARG A 312 0.21 -23.43 -18.89
C ARG A 312 -0.83 -22.53 -19.51
N TYR A 313 -0.65 -21.23 -19.29
CA TYR A 313 -1.56 -20.22 -19.80
C TYR A 313 -0.79 -18.98 -20.25
N PRO A 314 -1.24 -18.31 -21.32
CA PRO A 314 -0.78 -16.96 -21.64
C PRO A 314 -1.05 -16.00 -20.48
N ALA A 315 -0.18 -15.00 -20.31
CA ALA A 315 -0.40 -13.94 -19.34
C ALA A 315 0.14 -12.60 -19.81
N ILE A 316 -0.32 -11.56 -19.12
CA ILE A 316 0.06 -10.15 -19.27
C ILE A 316 0.43 -9.56 -17.91
N GLY A 317 1.12 -8.43 -17.91
CA GLY A 317 1.43 -7.68 -16.70
C GLY A 317 0.41 -6.60 -16.36
N ASP A 318 0.75 -5.89 -15.29
CA ASP A 318 0.10 -4.77 -14.59
C ASP A 318 -0.41 -3.69 -15.57
N ASP A 319 0.46 -3.06 -16.39
CA ASP A 319 0.03 -1.98 -17.33
C ASP A 319 -1.07 -2.43 -18.32
N TYR A 320 -1.26 -3.73 -18.50
CA TYR A 320 -2.24 -4.32 -19.39
C TYR A 320 -3.35 -5.08 -18.69
N LEU A 321 -3.50 -5.02 -17.35
CA LEU A 321 -4.60 -5.71 -16.67
C LEU A 321 -5.98 -5.15 -17.07
N HIS A 322 -6.05 -3.95 -17.64
CA HIS A 322 -7.27 -3.43 -18.29
C HIS A 322 -7.70 -4.26 -19.54
N LEU A 323 -6.78 -5.05 -20.13
CA LEU A 323 -7.07 -6.03 -21.17
C LEU A 323 -7.54 -7.37 -20.60
N LEU A 324 -7.56 -7.55 -19.27
CA LEU A 324 -8.11 -8.75 -18.68
C LEU A 324 -9.59 -8.86 -19.06
N PRO A 325 -9.98 -9.99 -19.66
CA PRO A 325 -11.32 -10.19 -20.13
C PRO A 325 -12.28 -10.40 -18.95
N PRO A 326 -13.59 -10.15 -19.15
CA PRO A 326 -14.59 -10.62 -18.22
C PRO A 326 -14.51 -12.15 -18.05
N VAL A 327 -14.73 -12.61 -16.82
CA VAL A 327 -14.77 -14.04 -16.46
C VAL A 327 -15.79 -14.77 -17.35
N GLY A 328 -15.45 -15.99 -17.79
CA GLY A 328 -16.34 -16.85 -18.59
C GLY A 328 -16.41 -16.56 -20.09
N THR A 329 -15.62 -15.59 -20.61
CA THR A 329 -15.66 -15.21 -22.03
C THR A 329 -14.80 -16.09 -22.96
N GLY A 330 -13.98 -17.00 -22.42
CA GLY A 330 -13.15 -17.91 -23.21
C GLY A 330 -12.00 -17.26 -24.00
N SER A 331 -11.68 -16.00 -23.71
CA SER A 331 -10.56 -15.26 -24.30
C SER A 331 -9.18 -15.71 -23.79
N THR A 332 -8.12 -15.31 -24.49
CA THR A 332 -6.71 -15.69 -24.24
C THR A 332 -6.27 -15.63 -22.77
N TYR A 333 -6.62 -14.56 -22.05
CA TYR A 333 -6.19 -14.34 -20.65
C TYR A 333 -7.27 -14.69 -19.62
N ALA A 334 -8.33 -15.40 -20.02
CA ALA A 334 -9.40 -15.79 -19.10
C ALA A 334 -8.90 -16.61 -17.89
N PRO A 335 -7.93 -17.55 -18.02
CA PRO A 335 -7.40 -18.28 -16.87
C PRO A 335 -6.70 -17.40 -15.84
N GLN A 336 -5.97 -16.37 -16.29
CA GLN A 336 -5.31 -15.40 -15.40
C GLN A 336 -6.37 -14.55 -14.67
N SER A 337 -7.32 -13.99 -15.41
CA SER A 337 -8.44 -13.18 -14.86
C SER A 337 -9.28 -13.96 -13.86
N GLU A 338 -9.69 -15.19 -14.19
CA GLU A 338 -10.51 -16.03 -13.30
C GLU A 338 -9.79 -16.34 -11.98
N ARG A 339 -8.50 -16.69 -12.03
CA ARG A 339 -7.74 -17.05 -10.82
C ARG A 339 -7.45 -15.84 -9.95
N LEU A 340 -6.98 -14.74 -10.52
CA LEU A 340 -6.80 -13.47 -9.80
C LEU A 340 -8.08 -13.08 -9.08
N LEU A 341 -9.20 -13.01 -9.80
CA LEU A 341 -10.48 -12.59 -9.23
C LEU A 341 -11.05 -13.61 -8.24
N SER A 342 -10.84 -14.91 -8.44
CA SER A 342 -11.29 -15.93 -7.47
C SER A 342 -10.54 -15.80 -6.14
N CYS A 343 -9.22 -15.57 -6.17
CA CYS A 343 -8.43 -15.32 -4.98
C CYS A 343 -8.86 -14.02 -4.28
N ALA A 344 -8.97 -12.93 -5.04
CA ALA A 344 -9.31 -11.61 -4.49
C ALA A 344 -10.73 -11.56 -3.94
N VAL A 345 -11.71 -12.18 -4.62
CA VAL A 345 -13.09 -12.28 -4.13
C VAL A 345 -13.17 -13.15 -2.88
N SER A 346 -12.39 -14.23 -2.80
CA SER A 346 -12.39 -15.10 -1.61
C SER A 346 -11.89 -14.35 -0.37
N GLY A 347 -10.74 -13.67 -0.46
CA GLY A 347 -10.18 -12.90 0.65
C GLY A 347 -11.09 -11.76 1.11
N MET A 348 -11.57 -10.94 0.16
CA MET A 348 -12.46 -9.83 0.46
C MET A 348 -13.77 -10.28 1.13
N ARG A 349 -14.39 -11.37 0.64
CA ARG A 349 -15.63 -11.90 1.23
C ARG A 349 -15.40 -12.45 2.63
N GLU A 350 -14.27 -13.11 2.85
CA GLU A 350 -13.90 -13.65 4.17
C GLU A 350 -13.78 -12.52 5.21
N VAL A 351 -13.02 -11.46 4.89
CA VAL A 351 -12.86 -10.28 5.75
C VAL A 351 -14.19 -9.58 6.00
N TYR A 352 -14.98 -9.35 4.95
CA TYR A 352 -16.26 -8.64 5.07
C TYR A 352 -17.27 -9.40 5.94
N ALA A 353 -17.40 -10.72 5.73
CA ALA A 353 -18.27 -11.57 6.54
C ALA A 353 -17.77 -11.62 8.00
N ALA A 354 -16.45 -11.72 8.21
CA ALA A 354 -15.85 -11.71 9.56
C ALA A 354 -16.10 -10.39 10.31
N ALA A 355 -16.23 -9.27 9.59
CA ALA A 355 -16.52 -7.94 10.17
C ALA A 355 -17.97 -7.81 10.64
N GLY A 356 -18.84 -8.72 10.20
CA GLY A 356 -20.26 -8.73 10.55
C GLY A 356 -21.12 -7.88 9.62
N GLU A 357 -20.63 -7.52 8.43
CA GLU A 357 -21.44 -6.93 7.34
C GLU A 357 -22.12 -5.59 7.75
N ASN A 358 -21.34 -4.66 8.29
CA ASN A 358 -21.82 -3.41 8.88
C ASN A 358 -22.33 -2.41 7.84
N HIS A 359 -21.89 -2.51 6.59
CA HIS A 359 -22.43 -1.75 5.45
C HIS A 359 -23.64 -2.41 4.76
N GLY A 360 -24.12 -3.56 5.26
CA GLY A 360 -25.29 -4.27 4.71
C GLY A 360 -24.96 -5.71 4.34
N ALA A 361 -26.00 -6.51 4.06
CA ALA A 361 -25.83 -7.93 3.80
C ALA A 361 -24.96 -8.20 2.56
N LEU A 362 -24.11 -9.23 2.64
CA LEU A 362 -23.28 -9.69 1.53
C LEU A 362 -24.14 -10.32 0.42
N GLY A 363 -23.98 -9.85 -0.82
CA GLY A 363 -24.61 -10.43 -2.00
C GLY A 363 -23.98 -11.76 -2.44
N PRO A 364 -24.57 -12.47 -3.42
CA PRO A 364 -23.91 -13.61 -4.05
C PRO A 364 -22.66 -13.15 -4.83
N PRO A 365 -21.59 -13.97 -4.89
CA PRO A 365 -20.48 -13.68 -5.77
C PRO A 365 -20.89 -13.83 -7.25
N ALA A 366 -20.16 -13.16 -8.15
CA ALA A 366 -20.37 -13.27 -9.59
C ALA A 366 -20.19 -14.73 -10.08
N GLU A 367 -20.99 -15.12 -11.07
CA GLU A 367 -20.92 -16.46 -11.67
C GLU A 367 -19.53 -16.74 -12.27
N GLY A 368 -19.09 -18.00 -12.19
CA GLY A 368 -17.80 -18.46 -12.72
C GLY A 368 -16.60 -18.25 -11.80
N LEU A 369 -16.77 -17.59 -10.64
CA LEU A 369 -15.71 -17.46 -9.64
C LEU A 369 -15.71 -18.64 -8.66
N ARG A 370 -14.52 -19.07 -8.27
CA ARG A 370 -14.30 -20.17 -7.31
C ARG A 370 -14.02 -19.61 -5.92
N THR A 371 -14.50 -20.28 -4.88
CA THR A 371 -14.02 -20.05 -3.51
C THR A 371 -12.70 -20.76 -3.32
N LEU A 372 -11.65 -20.01 -3.06
CA LEU A 372 -10.28 -20.50 -2.89
C LEU A 372 -9.76 -20.09 -1.52
N GLU A 373 -8.74 -20.80 -1.02
CA GLU A 373 -7.99 -20.34 0.14
C GLU A 373 -7.13 -19.14 -0.27
N PRO A 374 -7.37 -17.92 0.23
CA PRO A 374 -6.75 -16.70 -0.30
C PRO A 374 -5.23 -16.71 -0.16
N THR A 375 -4.69 -17.31 0.91
CA THR A 375 -3.24 -17.46 1.15
C THR A 375 -2.65 -18.75 0.56
N GLY A 376 -3.45 -19.50 -0.19
CA GLY A 376 -3.11 -20.83 -0.68
C GLY A 376 -2.19 -20.83 -1.91
N PRO A 377 -1.63 -22.00 -2.27
CA PRO A 377 -0.79 -22.15 -3.45
C PRO A 377 -1.53 -21.85 -4.76
N GLU A 378 -2.86 -22.01 -4.82
CA GLU A 378 -3.65 -21.62 -6.00
C GLU A 378 -3.55 -20.11 -6.32
N CYS A 379 -3.24 -19.28 -5.33
CA CYS A 379 -3.14 -17.82 -5.47
C CYS A 379 -1.70 -17.30 -5.63
N PHE A 380 -0.69 -18.07 -5.19
CA PHE A 380 0.71 -17.63 -5.14
C PHE A 380 1.74 -18.63 -5.69
N GLY A 381 1.29 -19.74 -6.28
CA GLY A 381 2.15 -20.79 -6.82
C GLY A 381 2.41 -20.69 -8.33
N GLN A 382 1.80 -19.74 -9.02
CA GLN A 382 2.04 -19.45 -10.43
C GLN A 382 3.48 -18.98 -10.68
N ARG A 383 4.09 -19.40 -11.78
CA ARG A 383 5.48 -19.04 -12.13
C ARG A 383 5.65 -18.79 -13.62
N ALA A 384 6.47 -17.79 -13.96
CA ALA A 384 6.90 -17.57 -15.33
C ALA A 384 7.63 -18.79 -15.90
N THR A 385 7.36 -19.12 -17.15
CA THR A 385 8.15 -20.14 -17.86
C THR A 385 9.58 -19.64 -18.14
N ASN A 386 10.53 -20.57 -18.32
CA ASN A 386 11.90 -20.22 -18.68
C ASN A 386 11.95 -19.49 -20.03
N ARG A 387 11.04 -19.82 -20.97
CA ARG A 387 10.87 -19.08 -22.23
C ARG A 387 10.42 -17.64 -21.99
N ALA A 388 9.41 -17.42 -21.14
CA ALA A 388 8.98 -16.06 -20.79
C ALA A 388 10.14 -15.24 -20.20
N MET A 389 10.93 -15.83 -19.28
CA MET A 389 12.11 -15.16 -18.71
C MET A 389 13.21 -14.86 -19.75
N LEU A 390 13.28 -15.62 -20.85
CA LEU A 390 14.19 -15.31 -21.96
C LEU A 390 13.71 -14.11 -22.76
N GLU A 391 12.42 -14.01 -23.06
CA GLU A 391 11.83 -12.85 -23.74
C GLU A 391 11.98 -11.57 -22.90
N ALA A 392 11.91 -11.72 -21.57
CA ALA A 392 12.16 -10.68 -20.59
C ALA A 392 13.63 -10.20 -20.56
N ALA A 393 14.59 -11.07 -20.89
CA ALA A 393 16.03 -10.79 -20.83
C ALA A 393 16.53 -9.85 -21.94
N ALA A 394 15.67 -8.97 -22.42
CA ALA A 394 15.96 -7.91 -23.38
C ALA A 394 14.99 -6.73 -23.21
N VAL A 395 15.48 -5.53 -23.54
CA VAL A 395 14.63 -4.36 -23.72
C VAL A 395 14.07 -4.39 -25.14
N GLN A 396 12.75 -4.30 -25.24
CA GLN A 396 12.01 -4.37 -26.49
C GLN A 396 11.36 -3.02 -26.78
N PHE A 397 11.69 -2.42 -27.93
CA PHE A 397 11.14 -1.12 -28.32
C PHE A 397 10.82 -1.09 -29.80
N ARG A 398 9.75 -0.39 -30.14
CA ARG A 398 9.33 -0.16 -31.51
C ARG A 398 9.86 1.20 -31.98
N ILE A 399 10.60 1.24 -33.08
CA ILE A 399 11.11 2.46 -33.72
C ILE A 399 10.54 2.53 -35.13
N VAL A 400 9.71 3.55 -35.42
CA VAL A 400 9.16 3.75 -36.78
C VAL A 400 8.50 2.46 -37.30
N GLY A 401 7.73 1.81 -36.43
CA GLY A 401 7.03 0.56 -36.72
C GLY A 401 7.87 -0.72 -36.66
N GLN A 402 9.21 -0.64 -36.57
CA GLN A 402 10.12 -1.79 -36.47
C GLN A 402 10.41 -2.16 -35.02
N GLN A 403 10.23 -3.43 -34.66
CA GLN A 403 10.64 -3.96 -33.35
C GLN A 403 12.16 -4.08 -33.29
N VAL A 404 12.76 -3.57 -32.23
CA VAL A 404 14.19 -3.70 -31.93
C VAL A 404 14.34 -4.31 -30.54
N THR A 405 15.24 -5.27 -30.43
CA THR A 405 15.51 -6.02 -29.20
C THR A 405 16.95 -5.77 -28.78
N LEU A 406 17.15 -5.24 -27.57
CA LEU A 406 18.47 -5.08 -26.95
C LEU A 406 18.58 -6.03 -25.76
N GLY A 407 19.37 -7.09 -25.90
CA GLY A 407 19.66 -7.99 -24.78
C GLY A 407 20.24 -7.24 -23.58
N LEU A 408 19.88 -7.66 -22.36
CA LEU A 408 20.39 -7.04 -21.13
C LEU A 408 21.90 -7.21 -20.95
N ASP A 409 22.49 -8.22 -21.60
CA ASP A 409 23.94 -8.45 -21.68
C ASP A 409 24.65 -7.58 -22.72
N SER A 410 23.91 -6.75 -23.47
CA SER A 410 24.50 -5.86 -24.45
C SER A 410 25.38 -4.78 -23.79
N ARG A 411 26.43 -4.36 -24.50
CA ARG A 411 27.29 -3.25 -24.04
C ARG A 411 26.52 -1.95 -23.80
N VAL A 412 25.41 -1.76 -24.50
CA VAL A 412 24.53 -0.59 -24.39
C VAL A 412 23.83 -0.62 -23.03
N VAL A 413 23.11 -1.71 -22.69
CA VAL A 413 22.43 -1.84 -21.39
C VAL A 413 23.42 -1.80 -20.23
N GLY A 414 24.55 -2.51 -20.35
CA GLY A 414 25.64 -2.47 -19.37
C GLY A 414 26.34 -1.10 -19.22
N TRP A 415 26.02 -0.13 -20.07
CA TRP A 415 26.42 1.27 -19.90
C TRP A 415 25.26 2.14 -19.41
N ILE A 416 24.04 1.94 -19.92
CA ILE A 416 22.85 2.74 -19.56
C ILE A 416 22.51 2.58 -18.07
N ILE A 417 22.38 1.35 -17.54
CA ILE A 417 21.93 1.15 -16.15
C ILE A 417 22.82 1.89 -15.13
N PRO A 418 24.16 1.74 -15.14
CA PRO A 418 25.02 2.49 -14.25
C PRO A 418 24.92 4.01 -14.40
N THR A 419 24.64 4.50 -15.61
CA THR A 419 24.46 5.93 -15.86
C THR A 419 23.13 6.40 -15.27
N VAL A 420 22.03 5.69 -15.52
CA VAL A 420 20.72 5.99 -14.93
C VAL A 420 20.80 5.94 -13.40
N ALA A 421 21.43 4.92 -12.82
CA ALA A 421 21.64 4.83 -11.37
C ALA A 421 22.36 6.06 -10.79
N HIS A 422 23.31 6.62 -11.54
CA HIS A 422 24.02 7.83 -11.13
C HIS A 422 23.15 9.08 -11.24
N GLU A 423 22.46 9.26 -12.36
CA GLU A 423 21.68 10.46 -12.66
C GLU A 423 20.34 10.53 -11.88
N THR A 424 19.68 9.38 -11.65
CA THR A 424 18.34 9.34 -11.01
C THR A 424 18.35 8.71 -9.61
N GLY A 425 19.22 7.72 -9.37
CA GLY A 425 19.34 7.08 -8.07
C GLY A 425 20.28 7.80 -7.11
N GLU A 426 21.00 8.83 -7.59
CA GLU A 426 22.11 9.50 -6.91
C GLU A 426 23.18 8.50 -6.41
N VAL A 427 23.34 7.38 -7.12
CA VAL A 427 24.23 6.30 -6.70
C VAL A 427 25.61 6.47 -7.34
N PRO A 428 26.70 6.54 -6.55
CA PRO A 428 28.04 6.39 -7.10
C PRO A 428 28.23 4.95 -7.57
N VAL A 429 28.40 4.73 -8.88
CA VAL A 429 28.70 3.39 -9.42
C VAL A 429 30.19 3.28 -9.73
N PRO A 430 31.05 2.88 -8.76
CA PRO A 430 32.48 2.79 -8.99
C PRO A 430 32.79 1.75 -10.07
N ALA A 431 33.95 1.91 -10.75
CA ALA A 431 34.35 1.04 -11.86
C ALA A 431 34.32 -0.46 -11.50
N ARG A 432 34.66 -0.81 -10.26
CA ARG A 432 34.58 -2.19 -9.75
C ARG A 432 33.13 -2.71 -9.76
N LEU A 433 32.18 -1.97 -9.20
CA LEU A 433 30.77 -2.34 -9.16
C LEU A 433 30.16 -2.40 -10.56
N LYS A 434 30.51 -1.44 -11.44
CA LYS A 434 30.11 -1.44 -12.85
C LYS A 434 30.59 -2.68 -13.60
N ASN A 435 31.83 -3.11 -13.38
CA ASN A 435 32.38 -4.32 -13.99
C ASN A 435 31.73 -5.59 -13.44
N GLN A 436 31.50 -5.65 -12.12
CA GLN A 436 30.76 -6.74 -11.48
C GLN A 436 29.37 -6.88 -12.09
N PHE A 437 28.61 -5.78 -12.17
CA PHE A 437 27.28 -5.72 -12.79
C PHE A 437 27.29 -6.33 -14.20
N ARG A 438 28.22 -5.92 -15.06
CA ARG A 438 28.30 -6.40 -16.45
C ARG A 438 28.57 -7.89 -16.55
N LEU A 439 29.52 -8.39 -15.76
CA LEU A 439 29.90 -9.81 -15.78
C LEU A 439 28.75 -10.69 -15.25
N GLU A 440 28.11 -10.26 -14.17
CA GLU A 440 27.01 -11.01 -13.58
C GLU A 440 25.74 -10.95 -14.45
N MET A 441 25.42 -9.81 -15.06
CA MET A 441 24.32 -9.70 -16.02
C MET A 441 24.53 -10.61 -17.23
N GLN A 442 25.76 -10.66 -17.77
CA GLN A 442 26.10 -11.59 -18.84
C GLN A 442 25.88 -13.05 -18.41
N ARG A 443 26.31 -13.41 -17.19
CA ARG A 443 26.07 -14.75 -16.63
C ARG A 443 24.57 -15.07 -16.54
N ILE A 444 23.77 -14.15 -16.01
CA ILE A 444 22.32 -14.29 -15.88
C ILE A 444 21.70 -14.55 -17.25
N VAL A 445 21.96 -13.70 -18.24
CA VAL A 445 21.38 -13.86 -19.59
C VAL A 445 21.85 -15.14 -20.28
N SER A 446 23.12 -15.53 -20.12
CA SER A 446 23.62 -16.82 -20.64
C SER A 446 22.91 -18.01 -20.02
N LEU A 447 22.69 -17.99 -18.69
CA LEU A 447 21.96 -19.04 -17.99
C LEU A 447 20.49 -19.09 -18.45
N THR A 448 19.86 -17.92 -18.61
CA THR A 448 18.50 -17.81 -19.13
C THR A 448 18.36 -18.48 -20.50
N ARG A 449 19.28 -18.16 -21.43
CA ARG A 449 19.31 -18.77 -22.78
C ARG A 449 19.47 -20.29 -22.71
N LEU A 450 20.32 -20.79 -21.81
CA LEU A 450 20.53 -22.23 -21.65
C LEU A 450 19.26 -22.92 -21.11
N MET A 451 18.70 -22.42 -20.01
CA MET A 451 17.50 -22.99 -19.39
C MET A 451 16.28 -22.93 -20.31
N ALA A 452 16.07 -21.80 -21.00
CA ALA A 452 14.99 -21.67 -21.98
C ALA A 452 15.16 -22.59 -23.20
N LYS A 453 16.40 -22.95 -23.55
CA LYS A 453 16.67 -23.92 -24.62
C LYS A 453 16.44 -25.36 -24.17
N GLU A 454 16.89 -25.72 -22.97
CA GLU A 454 16.80 -27.09 -22.45
C GLU A 454 15.40 -27.43 -21.93
N ARG A 455 14.75 -26.48 -21.27
CA ARG A 455 13.46 -26.64 -20.59
C ARG A 455 12.60 -25.39 -20.77
N PRO A 456 12.19 -25.05 -22.00
CA PRO A 456 11.46 -23.81 -22.27
C PRO A 456 10.19 -23.65 -21.42
N GLU A 457 9.53 -24.76 -21.10
CA GLU A 457 8.24 -24.82 -20.40
C GLU A 457 8.38 -24.98 -18.89
N GLY A 458 9.61 -25.17 -18.38
CA GLY A 458 9.89 -25.25 -16.95
C GLY A 458 9.89 -23.88 -16.26
N THR A 459 9.95 -23.86 -14.94
CA THR A 459 9.87 -22.64 -14.10
C THR A 459 11.17 -22.36 -13.35
N GLU A 460 12.23 -23.10 -13.62
CA GLU A 460 13.45 -23.09 -12.80
C GLU A 460 14.03 -21.67 -12.62
N LEU A 461 14.06 -20.86 -13.67
CA LEU A 461 14.53 -19.48 -13.59
C LEU A 461 13.64 -18.65 -12.66
N ALA A 462 12.32 -18.74 -12.83
CA ALA A 462 11.35 -18.04 -12.00
C ALA A 462 11.41 -18.48 -10.53
N ASP A 463 11.78 -19.73 -10.26
CA ASP A 463 12.03 -20.28 -8.92
C ASP A 463 13.43 -19.96 -8.36
N GLY A 464 14.10 -18.95 -8.92
CA GLY A 464 15.34 -18.41 -8.37
C GLY A 464 16.62 -19.10 -8.87
N ARG A 465 16.55 -19.97 -9.88
CA ARG A 465 17.78 -20.58 -10.46
C ARG A 465 18.68 -19.59 -11.20
N PHE A 466 18.29 -18.32 -11.32
CA PHE A 466 19.20 -17.23 -11.65
C PHE A 466 20.46 -17.23 -10.77
N GLY A 467 20.34 -17.63 -9.50
CA GLY A 467 21.38 -17.46 -8.51
C GLY A 467 21.48 -16.01 -8.03
N ALA A 468 22.54 -15.69 -7.29
CA ALA A 468 22.74 -14.35 -6.77
C ALA A 468 23.15 -13.34 -7.86
N PHE A 469 22.72 -12.08 -7.69
CA PHE A 469 23.08 -10.95 -8.54
C PHE A 469 23.53 -9.76 -7.68
N LEU A 470 24.71 -9.21 -7.96
CA LEU A 470 25.45 -8.26 -7.14
C LEU A 470 25.62 -8.68 -5.67
N GLY A 471 25.57 -9.99 -5.43
CA GLY A 471 25.63 -10.63 -4.11
C GLY A 471 24.28 -10.66 -3.35
N ALA A 472 23.21 -10.12 -3.91
CA ALA A 472 21.85 -10.35 -3.40
C ALA A 472 21.30 -11.67 -3.93
N SER A 473 20.67 -12.44 -3.06
CA SER A 473 20.02 -13.70 -3.41
C SER A 473 18.63 -13.47 -4.03
N PRO A 474 18.06 -14.48 -4.72
CA PRO A 474 16.63 -14.51 -5.02
C PRO A 474 15.79 -14.34 -3.75
N ASN A 475 14.71 -13.55 -3.84
CA ASN A 475 13.93 -13.08 -2.70
C ASN A 475 13.33 -14.20 -1.83
N GLY A 476 13.13 -15.40 -2.39
CA GLY A 476 12.67 -16.58 -1.66
C GLY A 476 13.62 -17.03 -0.56
N GLN A 477 14.92 -16.69 -0.64
CA GLN A 477 15.87 -16.99 0.43
C GLN A 477 15.65 -16.14 1.68
N TYR A 478 15.25 -14.88 1.52
CA TYR A 478 14.94 -13.99 2.65
C TYR A 478 13.54 -14.26 3.21
N ALA A 479 12.66 -14.83 2.38
CA ALA A 479 11.36 -15.28 2.83
C ALA A 479 11.48 -16.39 3.90
N GLY A 480 12.38 -17.36 3.74
CA GLY A 480 12.47 -18.56 4.59
C GLY A 480 12.51 -18.35 6.12
N GLY A 481 13.02 -17.21 6.60
CA GLY A 481 13.18 -16.93 8.03
C GLY A 481 11.90 -16.52 8.78
N GLY A 482 10.78 -16.30 8.09
CA GLY A 482 9.53 -15.84 8.70
C GLY A 482 9.53 -14.36 9.12
N VAL A 483 10.65 -13.67 8.94
CA VAL A 483 10.79 -12.24 9.18
C VAL A 483 10.35 -11.51 7.90
N LEU A 484 9.28 -10.72 8.01
CA LEU A 484 8.87 -9.76 6.99
C LEU A 484 9.72 -8.49 7.09
N ALA A 485 9.37 -7.43 6.39
CA ALA A 485 10.00 -6.13 6.59
C ALA A 485 9.89 -5.67 8.05
N SER A 486 10.96 -5.12 8.59
CA SER A 486 11.05 -4.45 9.88
C SER A 486 10.14 -3.23 9.99
N TYR A 487 9.71 -2.66 8.86
CA TYR A 487 8.75 -1.57 8.76
C TYR A 487 7.30 -2.04 8.58
N ILE A 488 6.98 -3.33 8.59
CA ILE A 488 5.60 -3.79 8.38
C ILE A 488 4.66 -3.32 9.50
N ASP A 489 3.37 -3.26 9.21
CA ASP A 489 2.34 -3.01 10.23
C ASP A 489 2.39 -4.08 11.33
N PRO A 490 2.32 -3.66 12.61
CA PRO A 490 2.44 -4.57 13.74
C PRO A 490 1.20 -5.46 13.89
N ALA A 491 1.37 -6.65 14.46
CA ALA A 491 0.26 -7.53 14.82
C ALA A 491 -0.74 -6.85 15.77
N LEU A 492 -2.02 -7.15 15.58
CA LEU A 492 -3.11 -6.76 16.48
C LEU A 492 -3.01 -7.50 17.83
N PRO A 493 -3.58 -6.95 18.92
CA PRO A 493 -4.50 -5.81 18.98
C PRO A 493 -3.82 -4.45 19.22
N TRP A 494 -4.18 -3.41 18.47
CA TRP A 494 -3.75 -2.02 18.68
C TRP A 494 -4.66 -1.28 19.67
N PRO A 495 -4.17 -0.30 20.47
CA PRO A 495 -2.86 0.36 20.43
C PRO A 495 -1.68 -0.44 21.02
N SER A 496 -1.95 -1.59 21.63
CA SER A 496 -0.89 -2.53 22.03
C SER A 496 -0.36 -3.31 20.82
N THR A 497 0.61 -4.20 21.04
CA THR A 497 0.94 -5.23 20.06
C THR A 497 1.72 -6.33 20.77
N PRO A 498 1.56 -7.61 20.38
CA PRO A 498 2.43 -8.68 20.86
C PRO A 498 3.83 -8.62 20.21
N ASP A 499 4.01 -7.82 19.16
CA ASP A 499 5.26 -7.77 18.41
C ASP A 499 6.37 -7.12 19.24
N THR A 500 7.54 -7.75 19.20
CA THR A 500 8.76 -7.25 19.85
C THR A 500 9.67 -6.51 18.87
N MET A 501 9.19 -6.22 17.65
CA MET A 501 9.98 -5.47 16.67
C MET A 501 10.21 -4.04 17.14
N PRO A 502 11.40 -3.45 16.91
CA PRO A 502 11.67 -2.06 17.26
C PRO A 502 10.62 -1.12 16.67
N GLY A 503 10.02 -0.28 17.53
CA GLY A 503 9.00 0.69 17.12
C GLY A 503 7.60 0.12 16.88
N ALA A 504 7.38 -1.20 16.99
CA ALA A 504 6.06 -1.81 16.75
C ALA A 504 4.95 -1.21 17.63
N GLY A 505 5.24 -0.96 18.92
CA GLY A 505 4.30 -0.33 19.84
C GLY A 505 3.93 1.11 19.44
N ASP A 506 4.89 1.90 18.97
CA ASP A 506 4.65 3.28 18.53
C ASP A 506 3.78 3.30 17.26
N ARG A 507 4.02 2.37 16.33
CA ARG A 507 3.24 2.21 15.09
C ARG A 507 1.80 1.77 15.39
N ALA A 508 1.63 0.78 16.28
CA ALA A 508 0.31 0.33 16.73
C ALA A 508 -0.47 1.49 17.37
N LEU A 509 0.19 2.27 18.22
CA LEU A 509 -0.41 3.45 18.84
C LEU A 509 -0.77 4.54 17.81
N ALA A 510 0.08 4.78 16.81
CA ALA A 510 -0.20 5.73 15.74
C ALA A 510 -1.42 5.33 14.92
N LEU A 511 -1.51 4.05 14.51
CA LEU A 511 -2.66 3.48 13.81
C LEU A 511 -3.94 3.63 14.63
N ALA A 512 -3.94 3.19 15.89
CA ALA A 512 -5.11 3.29 16.76
C ALA A 512 -5.57 4.74 17.03
N ARG A 513 -4.66 5.73 16.94
CA ARG A 513 -5.01 7.16 17.03
C ARG A 513 -5.62 7.69 15.75
N VAL A 514 -5.12 7.28 14.59
CA VAL A 514 -5.65 7.71 13.28
C VAL A 514 -7.01 7.06 13.02
N PHE A 515 -7.16 5.78 13.37
CA PHE A 515 -8.39 5.01 13.28
C PHE A 515 -9.16 4.96 14.61
N HIS A 516 -9.14 6.05 15.39
CA HIS A 516 -9.66 6.04 16.78
C HIS A 516 -11.14 5.64 16.93
N ARG A 517 -11.96 5.78 15.88
CA ARG A 517 -13.35 5.31 15.89
C ARG A 517 -13.44 3.79 15.70
N GLY A 518 -12.61 3.21 14.83
CA GLY A 518 -12.48 1.76 14.66
C GLY A 518 -12.03 1.08 15.95
N HIS A 519 -11.12 1.75 16.67
CA HIS A 519 -10.60 1.33 17.98
C HIS A 519 -11.40 1.80 19.20
N SER A 520 -12.69 2.13 19.02
CA SER A 520 -13.48 2.69 20.11
C SER A 520 -13.62 1.75 21.32
N ALA A 521 -13.64 0.44 21.12
CA ALA A 521 -13.63 -0.54 22.21
C ALA A 521 -12.36 -0.46 23.07
N ASP A 522 -11.18 -0.32 22.45
CA ASP A 522 -9.91 -0.19 23.16
C ASP A 522 -9.86 1.14 23.91
N TRP A 523 -10.23 2.23 23.24
CA TRP A 523 -10.28 3.55 23.85
C TRP A 523 -11.28 3.63 25.02
N CYS A 524 -12.43 2.97 24.93
CA CYS A 524 -13.37 2.86 26.05
C CYS A 524 -12.73 2.12 27.24
N ARG A 525 -12.01 1.03 27.00
CA ARG A 525 -11.38 0.21 28.05
C ARG A 525 -10.22 0.94 28.75
N THR A 526 -9.45 1.74 28.02
CA THR A 526 -8.25 2.40 28.56
C THR A 526 -8.52 3.82 29.06
N SER A 527 -9.68 4.40 28.74
CA SER A 527 -10.02 5.75 29.20
C SER A 527 -10.25 5.79 30.71
N THR A 528 -9.72 6.81 31.37
CA THR A 528 -9.91 7.07 32.80
C THR A 528 -10.60 8.40 33.00
N SER A 529 -11.24 8.59 34.16
CA SER A 529 -11.85 9.88 34.51
C SER A 529 -10.82 11.02 34.47
N ASP A 530 -9.60 10.76 34.95
CA ASP A 530 -8.50 11.74 34.94
C ASP A 530 -8.08 12.13 33.52
N ALA A 531 -8.01 11.15 32.59
CA ALA A 531 -7.70 11.42 31.20
C ALA A 531 -8.79 12.27 30.52
N LEU A 532 -10.07 11.99 30.80
CA LEU A 532 -11.19 12.76 30.27
C LEU A 532 -11.20 14.19 30.83
N GLU A 533 -10.99 14.37 32.14
CA GLU A 533 -10.88 15.69 32.76
C GLU A 533 -9.66 16.47 32.25
N ALA A 534 -8.55 15.80 31.92
CA ALA A 534 -7.41 16.45 31.27
C ALA A 534 -7.76 17.00 29.87
N LEU A 535 -8.56 16.26 29.08
CA LEU A 535 -9.08 16.77 27.79
C LEU A 535 -9.99 17.99 27.99
N ARG A 536 -10.86 17.94 29.00
CA ARG A 536 -11.75 19.05 29.35
C ARG A 536 -10.98 20.29 29.79
N ALA A 537 -10.01 20.12 30.68
CA ALA A 537 -9.16 21.20 31.17
C ALA A 537 -8.44 21.89 30.01
N ARG A 538 -7.89 21.11 29.07
CA ARG A 538 -7.24 21.66 27.87
C ARG A 538 -8.23 22.37 26.94
N ALA A 539 -9.41 21.82 26.69
CA ALA A 539 -10.44 22.46 25.86
C ALA A 539 -10.93 23.81 26.45
N SER A 540 -10.95 23.89 27.78
CA SER A 540 -11.32 25.10 28.53
C SER A 540 -10.16 26.08 28.75
N ASP A 541 -8.93 25.73 28.37
CA ASP A 541 -7.76 26.58 28.55
C ASP A 541 -7.81 27.80 27.61
N THR A 542 -8.05 28.97 28.20
CA THR A 542 -8.16 30.24 27.47
C THR A 542 -6.80 30.82 27.05
N SER A 543 -5.69 30.23 27.49
CA SER A 543 -4.34 30.65 27.10
C SER A 543 -3.90 30.09 25.74
N LEU A 544 -4.56 29.03 25.27
CA LEU A 544 -4.30 28.43 23.95
C LEU A 544 -4.71 29.38 22.83
N ASP A 545 -3.98 29.36 21.71
CA ASP A 545 -4.40 30.06 20.50
C ASP A 545 -5.73 29.50 19.97
N GLY A 546 -6.47 30.31 19.20
CA GLY A 546 -7.81 29.96 18.70
C GLY A 546 -7.87 28.58 18.01
N PRO A 547 -7.02 28.31 17.00
CA PRO A 547 -6.93 27.00 16.36
C PRO A 547 -6.61 25.85 17.33
N THR A 548 -5.65 26.03 18.25
CA THR A 548 -5.29 25.02 19.25
C THR A 548 -6.46 24.71 20.19
N ARG A 549 -7.17 25.75 20.66
CA ARG A 549 -8.35 25.59 21.51
C ARG A 549 -9.50 24.91 20.77
N ALA A 550 -9.73 25.25 19.50
CA ALA A 550 -10.73 24.59 18.67
C ALA A 550 -10.43 23.08 18.50
N ALA A 551 -9.17 22.72 18.25
CA ALA A 551 -8.74 21.34 18.14
C ALA A 551 -8.86 20.58 19.48
N ALA A 552 -8.50 21.21 20.60
CA ALA A 552 -8.70 20.66 21.94
C ALA A 552 -10.20 20.41 22.24
N CYS A 553 -11.05 21.33 21.80
CA CYS A 553 -12.50 21.18 21.89
C CYS A 553 -13.05 20.00 21.10
N GLU A 554 -12.56 19.81 19.86
CA GLU A 554 -12.98 18.68 19.03
C GLU A 554 -12.59 17.33 19.63
N VAL A 555 -11.34 17.18 20.08
CA VAL A 555 -10.89 15.91 20.67
C VAL A 555 -11.58 15.63 22.00
N CYS A 556 -11.77 16.65 22.84
CA CYS A 556 -12.53 16.50 24.08
C CYS A 556 -13.95 16.03 23.80
N SER A 557 -14.66 16.67 22.85
CA SER A 557 -16.05 16.34 22.55
C SER A 557 -16.19 14.95 21.94
N GLU A 558 -15.26 14.54 21.08
CA GLU A 558 -15.21 13.22 20.44
C GLU A 558 -15.09 12.08 21.46
N PHE A 559 -14.27 12.27 22.51
CA PHE A 559 -14.12 11.27 23.57
C PHE A 559 -15.22 11.39 24.63
N ALA A 560 -15.58 12.60 25.05
CA ALA A 560 -16.64 12.81 26.03
C ALA A 560 -17.97 12.19 25.60
N LEU A 561 -18.34 12.33 24.32
CA LEU A 561 -19.56 11.74 23.75
C LEU A 561 -19.67 10.22 23.99
N ARG A 562 -18.54 9.50 24.01
CA ARG A 562 -18.52 8.03 24.21
C ARG A 562 -18.79 7.63 25.65
N HIS A 563 -18.63 8.54 26.59
CA HIS A 563 -18.77 8.33 28.04
C HIS A 563 -19.96 9.10 28.65
N LEU A 564 -20.63 9.95 27.87
CA LEU A 564 -21.60 10.92 28.38
C LEU A 564 -22.99 10.33 28.63
N ARG A 565 -23.45 10.38 29.88
CA ARG A 565 -24.85 10.19 30.27
C ARG A 565 -25.55 11.53 30.39
N VAL A 566 -26.73 11.63 29.79
CA VAL A 566 -27.57 12.84 29.87
C VAL A 566 -28.29 12.84 31.21
N GLY A 567 -27.96 13.80 32.08
CA GLY A 567 -28.52 13.92 33.43
C GLY A 567 -27.46 14.04 34.53
N THR A 568 -27.75 13.45 35.68
CA THR A 568 -26.91 13.46 36.89
C THR A 568 -26.60 12.02 37.33
N PRO A 569 -25.60 11.78 38.19
CA PRO A 569 -25.30 10.43 38.69
C PRO A 569 -26.47 9.71 39.36
N SER A 570 -27.41 10.47 39.94
CA SER A 570 -28.61 9.93 40.60
C SER A 570 -29.83 9.82 39.67
N LEU A 571 -29.83 10.51 38.54
CA LEU A 571 -30.96 10.59 37.61
C LEU A 571 -30.45 10.92 36.21
N HIS A 572 -30.30 9.90 35.37
CA HIS A 572 -29.90 10.04 33.97
C HIS A 572 -30.80 9.25 33.03
N ASP A 573 -30.77 9.60 31.75
CA ASP A 573 -31.53 8.93 30.70
C ASP A 573 -30.87 7.58 30.34
N THR A 574 -31.47 6.48 30.82
CA THR A 574 -31.02 5.12 30.52
C THR A 574 -31.43 4.64 29.13
N SER A 575 -32.31 5.37 28.42
CA SER A 575 -32.64 5.06 27.02
C SER A 575 -31.52 5.53 26.08
N ALA A 576 -30.72 6.50 26.52
CA ALA A 576 -29.61 7.12 25.79
C ALA A 576 -28.23 6.78 26.38
N GLU A 577 -28.03 5.56 26.89
CA GLU A 577 -26.71 5.12 27.40
C GLU A 577 -25.63 5.30 26.32
N PRO A 578 -24.41 5.75 26.68
CA PRO A 578 -23.33 6.07 25.73
C PRO A 578 -22.54 4.83 25.27
N LEU A 579 -21.69 4.98 24.25
CA LEU A 579 -20.96 3.87 23.64
C LEU A 579 -20.18 3.03 24.65
N CYS A 580 -19.39 3.66 25.53
CA CYS A 580 -18.53 2.97 26.48
C CYS A 580 -19.29 2.28 27.61
N HIS A 581 -20.59 2.58 27.80
CA HIS A 581 -21.46 1.79 28.67
C HIS A 581 -21.49 0.33 28.22
N TYR A 582 -21.68 0.10 26.93
CA TYR A 582 -21.78 -1.24 26.34
C TYR A 582 -20.42 -1.92 26.21
N LEU A 583 -19.37 -1.17 25.84
CA LEU A 583 -18.07 -1.75 25.50
C LEU A 583 -17.16 -2.02 26.71
N SER A 584 -17.35 -1.29 27.80
CA SER A 584 -16.40 -1.32 28.95
C SER A 584 -17.02 -1.08 30.33
N GLY A 585 -18.24 -0.53 30.40
CA GLY A 585 -18.91 -0.23 31.67
C GLY A 585 -18.42 1.05 32.38
N GLY A 586 -17.62 1.90 31.73
CA GLY A 586 -17.20 3.19 32.29
C GLY A 586 -15.80 3.61 31.81
N PRO A 587 -15.26 4.75 32.28
CA PRO A 587 -15.87 5.72 33.20
C PRO A 587 -17.09 6.44 32.59
N TYR A 588 -17.89 7.11 33.43
CA TYR A 588 -19.07 7.86 32.98
C TYR A 588 -18.92 9.35 33.27
N LEU A 589 -19.32 10.17 32.29
CA LEU A 589 -19.49 11.61 32.42
C LEU A 589 -20.97 11.92 32.54
N TYR A 590 -21.34 12.96 33.28
CA TYR A 590 -22.73 13.37 33.46
C TYR A 590 -22.88 14.83 33.09
N GLN A 591 -23.80 15.13 32.17
CA GLN A 591 -24.14 16.49 31.81
C GLN A 591 -25.66 16.66 31.82
N PRO A 592 -26.22 17.46 32.76
CA PRO A 592 -27.62 17.79 32.74
C PRO A 592 -27.90 18.81 31.64
N GLY A 593 -29.09 18.72 31.05
CA GLY A 593 -29.59 19.71 30.10
C GLY A 593 -30.46 19.08 29.02
N PRO A 594 -31.34 19.86 28.38
CA PRO A 594 -32.01 19.44 27.16
C PRO A 594 -31.01 19.48 26.01
N GLY A 595 -31.02 18.47 25.13
CA GLY A 595 -30.22 18.49 23.91
C GLY A 595 -29.76 17.12 23.44
N ALA A 596 -29.21 17.10 22.24
CA ALA A 596 -28.54 15.91 21.72
C ALA A 596 -27.22 15.67 22.49
N PRO A 597 -26.81 14.41 22.71
CA PRO A 597 -25.57 14.06 23.40
C PRO A 597 -24.33 14.79 22.86
N GLU A 598 -24.26 15.05 21.55
CA GLU A 598 -23.16 15.76 20.90
C GLU A 598 -23.03 17.21 21.39
N THR A 599 -24.15 17.92 21.51
CA THR A 599 -24.18 19.29 22.05
C THR A 599 -23.81 19.31 23.54
N LEU A 600 -24.29 18.31 24.29
CA LEU A 600 -23.98 18.18 25.71
C LEU A 600 -22.51 17.81 25.94
N ALA A 601 -21.89 17.01 25.07
CA ALA A 601 -20.46 16.69 25.13
C ALA A 601 -19.60 17.96 24.93
N ARG A 602 -19.94 18.80 23.95
CA ARG A 602 -19.30 20.12 23.75
C ARG A 602 -19.48 21.02 24.97
N THR A 603 -20.69 21.04 25.54
CA THR A 603 -20.99 21.81 26.75
C THR A 603 -20.14 21.36 27.92
N TRP A 604 -20.03 20.04 28.13
CA TRP A 604 -19.17 19.47 29.18
C TRP A 604 -17.71 19.89 29.00
N CYS A 605 -17.21 19.87 27.77
CA CYS A 605 -15.86 20.32 27.40
C CYS A 605 -15.61 21.84 27.55
N GLY A 606 -16.63 22.65 27.86
CA GLY A 606 -16.51 24.12 27.93
C GLY A 606 -16.34 24.77 26.56
N CYS A 607 -16.79 24.09 25.50
CA CYS A 607 -16.64 24.53 24.13
C CYS A 607 -17.84 25.39 23.68
N PRO A 608 -17.59 26.45 22.88
CA PRO A 608 -18.64 27.31 22.35
C PRO A 608 -19.52 26.62 21.28
#